data_AF-A0A8J6S6K5-F1
#
_entry.id   AF-A0A8J6S6K5-F1
#
_cell.length_a   1.000
_cell.length_b   1.000
_cell.length_c   1.000
_cell.angle_alpha   90.00
_cell.angle_beta   90.00
_cell.angle_gamma   90.00
#
_symmetry.space_group_name_H-M   'P 1'
#
loop_
_entity.id
_entity.type
_entity.pdbx_description
1 polymer ?
#
loop_
_entity_poly.entity_id
_entity_poly.type
_entity_poly.pdbx_seq_one_letter_code
_entity_poly.pdbx_strand_id
1 'polypeptide(L)'
;MTCQLQLAKGTIIYIRSSRSPVSSRCRTITRTARIQAPGTALFVIQDDQGTTVGVLTNSPEGPVTVTGLRSGETGETVELRAGELASVSIDGEVRLLGEFSLRDFYRNNRLALGLGPGAEHEDFMNRQPDDIREVIRGVREKTLEALREQEEERSLDNELLTPRDLEFPIPGGGRPLVVPQ
;
A
#
# COMPACT_ATOMS: atom_id res chain seq x y z
N MET A 1 19.80 -3.54 -21.20
CA MET A 1 20.34 -3.69 -19.84
C MET A 1 19.21 -4.15 -18.92
N THR A 2 19.40 -5.27 -18.23
CA THR A 2 18.46 -5.80 -17.24
C THR A 2 18.81 -5.17 -15.89
N CYS A 3 17.85 -4.49 -15.28
CA CYS A 3 18.00 -3.90 -13.96
C CYS A 3 17.52 -4.92 -12.91
N GLN A 4 18.39 -5.27 -11.97
CA GLN A 4 18.08 -6.22 -10.91
C GLN A 4 18.64 -5.74 -9.57
N LEU A 5 17.79 -5.69 -8.56
CA LEU A 5 18.18 -5.51 -7.16
C LEU A 5 18.08 -6.87 -6.47
N GLN A 6 19.11 -7.28 -5.72
CA GLN A 6 19.07 -8.47 -4.88
C GLN A 6 19.00 -8.08 -3.41
N LEU A 7 18.00 -8.60 -2.69
CA LEU A 7 17.85 -8.42 -1.25
C LEU A 7 18.02 -9.78 -0.56
N ALA A 8 19.17 -9.97 0.09
CA ALA A 8 19.47 -11.24 0.78
C ALA A 8 18.78 -11.36 2.15
N LYS A 9 18.72 -10.27 2.91
CA LYS A 9 18.04 -10.15 4.21
C LYS A 9 17.85 -8.67 4.56
N GLY A 10 16.80 -8.36 5.31
CA GLY A 10 16.50 -7.02 5.83
C GLY A 10 15.27 -6.39 5.18
N THR A 11 15.08 -5.10 5.47
CA THR A 11 13.94 -4.32 5.00
C THR A 11 14.41 -3.18 4.11
N ILE A 12 13.75 -3.00 2.97
CA ILE A 12 13.96 -1.86 2.08
C ILE A 12 12.62 -1.18 1.79
N ILE A 13 12.68 0.14 1.59
CA ILE A 13 11.64 0.86 0.85
C ILE A 13 12.21 1.21 -0.51
N TYR A 14 11.49 0.79 -1.54
CA TYR A 14 11.78 1.11 -2.91
C TYR A 14 10.90 2.27 -3.32
N ILE A 15 11.51 3.33 -3.85
CA ILE A 15 10.82 4.52 -4.34
C ILE A 15 11.23 4.67 -5.80
N ARG A 16 10.24 4.59 -6.70
CA ARG A 16 10.48 4.75 -8.11
C ARG A 16 9.55 5.79 -8.70
N SER A 17 10.16 6.89 -9.14
CA SER A 17 9.46 7.90 -9.92
C SER A 17 9.18 7.37 -11.33
N SER A 18 7.99 7.68 -11.86
CA SER A 18 7.61 7.44 -13.26
C SER A 18 8.49 8.19 -14.25
N ARG A 19 9.23 9.21 -13.79
CA ARG A 19 10.22 9.96 -14.59
C ARG A 19 11.59 9.29 -14.62
N SER A 20 11.77 8.18 -13.89
CA SER A 20 13.06 7.49 -13.86
C SER A 20 13.35 6.84 -15.22
N PRO A 21 14.54 7.05 -15.82
CA PRO A 21 14.94 6.41 -17.08
C PRO A 21 15.18 4.90 -16.92
N VAL A 22 15.12 4.41 -15.69
CA VAL A 22 15.28 3.02 -15.32
C VAL A 22 14.10 2.22 -15.91
N SER A 23 14.39 1.17 -16.69
CA SER A 23 13.39 0.37 -17.42
C SER A 23 12.34 -0.24 -16.50
N SER A 24 11.05 -0.13 -16.84
CA SER A 24 9.89 -0.75 -16.14
C SER A 24 10.07 -2.24 -15.81
N ARG A 25 11.03 -2.88 -16.48
CA ARG A 25 11.47 -4.27 -16.29
C ARG A 25 12.46 -4.49 -15.14
N CYS A 26 12.76 -3.49 -14.29
CA CYS A 26 13.51 -3.72 -13.07
C CYS A 26 12.82 -4.75 -12.19
N ARG A 27 13.63 -5.66 -11.65
CA ARG A 27 13.15 -6.69 -10.74
C ARG A 27 13.89 -6.61 -9.42
N THR A 28 13.15 -6.74 -8.34
CA THR A 28 13.73 -7.04 -7.02
C THR A 28 13.64 -8.54 -6.83
N ILE A 29 14.78 -9.17 -6.55
CA ILE A 29 14.89 -10.60 -6.30
C ILE A 29 15.29 -10.78 -4.84
N THR A 30 14.50 -11.55 -4.12
CA THR A 30 14.83 -12.00 -2.77
C THR A 30 15.14 -13.49 -2.81
N ARG A 31 15.33 -14.14 -1.65
CA ARG A 31 15.53 -15.59 -1.59
C ARG A 31 14.29 -16.33 -2.07
N THR A 32 13.11 -15.81 -1.74
CA THR A 32 11.84 -16.51 -1.94
C THR A 32 10.95 -15.88 -2.99
N ALA A 33 11.24 -14.66 -3.46
CA ALA A 33 10.36 -13.93 -4.35
C ALA A 33 11.07 -13.17 -5.48
N ARG A 34 10.35 -13.01 -6.59
CA ARG A 34 10.64 -12.07 -7.68
C ARG A 34 9.55 -11.02 -7.70
N ILE A 35 9.93 -9.75 -7.63
CA ILE A 35 9.01 -8.62 -7.55
C ILE A 35 9.27 -7.72 -8.76
N GLN A 36 8.20 -7.40 -9.48
CA GLN A 36 8.22 -6.45 -10.58
C GLN A 36 7.29 -5.29 -10.25
N ALA A 37 7.86 -4.10 -10.19
CA ALA A 37 7.19 -2.90 -9.71
C ALA A 37 7.46 -1.74 -10.69
N PRO A 38 6.63 -1.60 -11.73
CA PRO A 38 6.76 -0.47 -12.63
C PRO A 38 6.26 0.79 -11.90
N GLY A 39 6.99 1.91 -11.95
CA GLY A 39 6.55 3.22 -11.48
C GLY A 39 5.82 3.34 -10.13
N THR A 40 6.29 2.72 -9.04
CA THR A 40 5.62 2.77 -7.71
C THR A 40 6.60 2.81 -6.54
N ALA A 41 6.11 3.16 -5.34
CA ALA A 41 6.74 2.83 -4.08
C ALA A 41 6.15 1.58 -3.41
N LEU A 42 7.03 0.80 -2.80
CA LEU A 42 6.70 -0.42 -2.05
C LEU A 42 7.77 -0.67 -0.99
N PHE A 43 7.44 -1.47 0.02
CA PHE A 43 8.43 -2.03 0.93
C PHE A 43 8.60 -3.53 0.68
N VAL A 44 9.83 -4.02 0.87
CA VAL A 44 10.15 -5.45 0.85
C VAL A 44 10.87 -5.78 2.14
N ILE A 45 10.40 -6.82 2.81
CA ILE A 45 11.04 -7.42 3.98
C ILE A 45 11.46 -8.82 3.58
N GLN A 46 12.74 -9.14 3.70
CA GLN A 46 13.25 -10.51 3.59
C GLN A 46 13.84 -10.92 4.94
N ASP A 47 13.28 -11.94 5.54
CA ASP A 47 13.77 -12.52 6.79
C ASP A 47 13.94 -14.04 6.66
N ASP A 48 13.99 -14.74 7.79
CA ASP A 48 14.18 -16.19 7.82
C ASP A 48 12.87 -16.96 7.56
N GLN A 49 11.70 -16.30 7.64
CA GLN A 49 10.38 -16.87 7.37
C GLN A 49 9.98 -16.73 5.90
N GLY A 50 10.43 -15.66 5.25
CA GLY A 50 10.13 -15.45 3.84
C GLY A 50 10.30 -14.00 3.37
N THR A 51 9.53 -13.65 2.35
CA THR A 51 9.46 -12.29 1.81
C THR A 51 8.08 -11.71 2.05
N THR A 52 8.00 -10.53 2.65
CA THR A 52 6.76 -9.74 2.69
C THR A 52 6.91 -8.52 1.79
N VAL A 53 5.89 -8.27 0.99
CA VAL A 53 5.82 -7.13 0.07
C VAL A 53 4.55 -6.35 0.37
N GLY A 54 4.65 -5.05 0.54
CA GLY A 54 3.50 -4.17 0.63
C GLY A 54 3.64 -2.96 -0.28
N VAL A 55 2.57 -2.62 -0.99
CA VAL A 55 2.59 -1.57 -2.01
C VAL A 55 2.07 -0.27 -1.42
N LEU A 56 2.81 0.82 -1.64
CA LEU A 56 2.57 2.11 -1.01
C LEU A 56 1.86 3.10 -1.94
N THR A 57 1.96 2.91 -3.25
CA THR A 57 1.35 3.78 -4.27
C THR A 57 0.80 2.98 -5.44
N ASN A 58 -0.25 3.49 -6.08
CA ASN A 58 -0.71 2.94 -7.34
C ASN A 58 0.23 3.38 -8.47
N SER A 59 0.58 2.46 -9.35
CA SER A 59 1.42 2.76 -10.51
C SER A 59 0.57 3.06 -11.73
N PRO A 60 0.89 4.09 -12.52
CA PRO A 60 0.25 4.31 -13.81
C PRO A 60 0.58 3.22 -14.85
N GLU A 61 1.62 2.41 -14.63
CA GLU A 61 2.09 1.39 -15.57
C GLU A 61 1.52 -0.02 -15.29
N GLY A 62 0.74 -0.19 -14.21
CA GLY A 62 0.13 -1.46 -13.82
C GLY A 62 0.53 -1.94 -12.42
N PRO A 63 -0.15 -2.97 -11.89
CA PRO A 63 0.05 -3.43 -10.51
C PRO A 63 1.46 -3.97 -10.25
N VAL A 64 1.83 -4.09 -8.98
CA VAL A 64 3.05 -4.78 -8.57
C VAL A 64 2.82 -6.27 -8.67
N THR A 65 3.69 -6.96 -9.41
CA THR A 65 3.63 -8.41 -9.53
C THR A 65 4.61 -9.05 -8.55
N VAL A 66 4.13 -9.95 -7.70
CA VAL A 66 4.95 -10.75 -6.78
C VAL A 66 4.84 -12.21 -7.18
N THR A 67 5.97 -12.81 -7.52
CA THR A 67 6.07 -14.20 -7.94
C THR A 67 6.92 -14.99 -6.95
N GLY A 68 6.40 -16.12 -6.47
CA GLY A 68 7.15 -17.03 -5.60
C GLY A 68 8.30 -17.71 -6.34
N LEU A 69 9.38 -17.98 -5.63
CA LEU A 69 10.54 -18.71 -6.13
C LEU A 69 10.78 -19.94 -5.24
N ARG A 70 10.73 -21.13 -5.84
CA ARG A 70 11.02 -22.40 -5.16
C ARG A 70 12.13 -23.11 -5.90
N SER A 71 13.28 -23.31 -5.26
CA SER A 71 14.42 -24.08 -5.83
C SER A 71 14.81 -23.67 -7.28
N GLY A 72 14.68 -22.39 -7.63
CA GLY A 72 14.97 -21.88 -8.98
C GLY A 72 13.80 -21.95 -9.98
N GLU A 73 12.68 -22.54 -9.60
CA GLU A 73 11.43 -22.55 -10.36
C GLU A 73 10.57 -21.33 -10.03
N THR A 74 9.79 -20.91 -11.03
CA THR A 74 8.87 -19.78 -10.89
C THR A 74 7.53 -20.33 -10.41
N GLY A 75 7.11 -19.93 -9.22
CA GLY A 75 5.88 -20.38 -8.58
C GLY A 75 4.68 -19.49 -8.89
N GLU A 76 3.71 -19.52 -7.97
CA GLU A 76 2.50 -18.71 -8.05
C GLU A 76 2.81 -17.21 -8.12
N THR A 77 1.87 -16.46 -8.69
CA THR A 77 2.01 -15.02 -8.88
C THR A 77 0.74 -14.32 -8.40
N VAL A 78 0.93 -13.21 -7.68
CA VAL A 78 -0.15 -12.30 -7.28
C VAL A 78 0.17 -10.89 -7.75
N GLU A 79 -0.88 -10.13 -8.02
CA GLU A 79 -0.81 -8.71 -8.31
C GLU A 79 -1.26 -7.93 -7.08
N LEU A 80 -0.56 -6.83 -6.79
CA LEU A 80 -0.81 -5.97 -5.65
C LEU A 80 -1.01 -4.53 -6.10
N ARG A 81 -2.00 -3.89 -5.50
CA ARG A 81 -2.33 -2.46 -5.57
C ARG A 81 -1.94 -1.75 -4.28
N ALA A 82 -1.97 -0.42 -4.29
CA ALA A 82 -1.65 0.36 -3.12
C ALA A 82 -2.49 -0.05 -1.91
N GLY A 83 -1.84 -0.21 -0.76
CA GLY A 83 -2.49 -0.67 0.46
C GLY A 83 -2.62 -2.18 0.55
N GLU A 84 -2.25 -2.96 -0.47
CA GLU A 84 -2.26 -4.43 -0.39
C GLU A 84 -0.88 -4.98 0.01
N LEU A 85 -0.91 -6.15 0.66
CA LEU A 85 0.29 -6.87 1.05
C LEU A 85 0.22 -8.37 0.72
N ALA A 86 1.36 -8.93 0.34
CA ALA A 86 1.54 -10.37 0.19
C ALA A 86 2.75 -10.87 0.98
N SER A 87 2.68 -12.13 1.36
CA SER A 87 3.81 -12.89 1.90
C SER A 87 4.17 -14.03 0.95
N VAL A 88 5.46 -14.35 0.89
CA VAL A 88 6.01 -15.47 0.15
C VAL A 88 6.83 -16.31 1.11
N SER A 89 6.37 -17.53 1.39
CA SER A 89 7.02 -18.43 2.35
C SER A 89 8.41 -18.88 1.88
N ILE A 90 9.16 -19.52 2.78
CA ILE A 90 10.46 -20.12 2.45
C ILE A 90 10.37 -21.18 1.34
N ASP A 91 9.21 -21.81 1.18
CA ASP A 91 8.92 -22.82 0.16
C ASP A 91 8.42 -22.19 -1.16
N GLY A 92 8.37 -20.86 -1.24
CA GLY A 92 7.96 -20.13 -2.43
C GLY A 92 6.44 -20.03 -2.62
N GLU A 93 5.64 -20.38 -1.61
CA GLU A 93 4.18 -20.23 -1.66
C GLU A 93 3.79 -18.77 -1.48
N VAL A 94 2.91 -18.27 -2.35
CA VAL A 94 2.48 -16.87 -2.34
C VAL A 94 1.12 -16.76 -1.70
N ARG A 95 0.98 -15.87 -0.72
CA ARG A 95 -0.28 -15.60 -0.03
C ARG A 95 -0.55 -14.10 0.00
N LEU A 96 -1.69 -13.71 -0.58
CA LEU A 96 -2.27 -12.38 -0.35
C LEU A 96 -2.74 -12.30 1.11
N LEU A 97 -2.23 -11.31 1.84
CA LEU A 97 -2.55 -11.10 3.25
C LEU A 97 -3.66 -10.05 3.44
N GLY A 98 -4.11 -9.42 2.36
CA GLY A 98 -5.16 -8.41 2.36
C GLY A 98 -4.60 -7.00 2.38
N GLU A 99 -5.37 -6.09 2.97
CA GLU A 99 -5.06 -4.66 3.00
C GLU A 99 -4.46 -4.19 4.33
N PHE A 100 -3.61 -3.16 4.25
CA PHE A 100 -3.12 -2.40 5.39
C PHE A 100 -3.45 -0.91 5.22
N SER A 101 -3.50 -0.20 6.35
CA SER A 101 -3.74 1.24 6.37
C SER A 101 -2.52 2.00 5.87
N LEU A 102 -2.63 2.60 4.68
CA LEU A 102 -1.60 3.50 4.13
C LEU A 102 -1.38 4.69 5.07
N ARG A 103 -2.46 5.23 5.64
CA ARG A 103 -2.40 6.33 6.61
C ARG A 103 -1.52 5.98 7.80
N ASP A 104 -1.75 4.82 8.41
CA ASP A 104 -0.98 4.41 9.59
C ASP A 104 0.46 4.07 9.22
N PHE A 105 0.69 3.50 8.04
CA PHE A 105 2.05 3.24 7.55
C PHE A 105 2.84 4.54 7.43
N TYR A 106 2.31 5.56 6.74
CA TYR A 106 3.03 6.81 6.55
C TYR A 106 3.25 7.58 7.84
N ARG A 107 2.29 7.52 8.77
CA ARG A 107 2.40 8.20 10.07
C ARG A 107 3.44 7.55 10.99
N ASN A 108 3.54 6.23 10.98
CA ASN A 108 4.32 5.50 11.98
C ASN A 108 5.66 4.96 11.44
N ASN A 109 5.87 4.98 10.13
CA ASN A 109 7.09 4.44 9.51
C ASN A 109 8.05 5.55 9.04
N ARG A 110 9.16 5.70 9.76
CA ARG A 110 10.20 6.70 9.44
C ARG A 110 10.85 6.49 8.07
N LEU A 111 10.83 5.28 7.52
CA LEU A 111 11.36 5.01 6.18
C LEU A 111 10.48 5.65 5.09
N ALA A 112 9.24 6.04 5.41
CA ALA A 112 8.31 6.69 4.50
C ALA A 112 8.27 8.23 4.67
N LEU A 113 9.22 8.80 5.42
CA LEU A 113 9.36 10.25 5.55
C LEU A 113 9.52 10.90 4.15
N GLY A 114 8.82 12.02 3.96
CA GLY A 114 8.71 12.69 2.66
C GLY A 114 7.62 12.13 1.71
N LEU A 115 7.04 10.95 1.97
CA LEU A 115 5.97 10.39 1.13
C LEU A 115 4.55 10.71 1.64
N GLY A 116 4.32 10.64 2.95
CA GLY A 116 3.01 10.84 3.58
C GLY A 116 2.59 12.29 3.84
N PRO A 117 1.31 12.56 4.17
CA PRO A 117 0.83 13.90 4.48
C PRO A 117 1.41 14.44 5.81
N GLY A 118 1.42 15.76 5.97
CA GLY A 118 1.75 16.43 7.24
C GLY A 118 3.10 17.14 7.27
N ALA A 119 3.28 18.00 8.28
CA ALA A 119 4.41 18.92 8.40
C ALA A 119 5.76 18.21 8.46
N GLU A 120 5.87 17.08 9.16
CA GLU A 120 7.14 16.34 9.29
C GLU A 120 7.67 15.85 7.93
N HIS A 121 6.78 15.45 7.02
CA HIS A 121 7.16 15.04 5.67
C HIS A 121 7.56 16.24 4.81
N GLU A 122 6.88 17.37 4.93
CA GLU A 122 7.24 18.61 4.23
C GLU A 122 8.61 19.14 4.70
N ASP A 123 8.85 19.16 6.01
CA ASP A 123 10.13 19.56 6.59
C ASP A 123 11.26 18.64 6.16
N PHE A 124 11.00 17.34 6.02
CA PHE A 124 11.97 16.40 5.47
C PHE A 124 12.28 16.74 4.00
N MET A 125 11.26 16.99 3.18
CA MET A 125 11.40 17.33 1.76
C MET A 125 12.18 18.63 1.53
N ASN A 126 11.92 19.65 2.35
CA ASN A 126 12.58 20.95 2.28
C ASN A 126 14.08 20.88 2.63
N ARG A 127 14.52 19.81 3.30
CA ARG A 127 15.93 19.55 3.63
C ARG A 127 16.66 18.68 2.61
N GLN A 128 15.95 18.06 1.67
CA GLN A 128 16.59 17.23 0.64
C GLN A 128 17.23 18.08 -0.46
N PRO A 129 18.32 17.61 -1.09
CA PRO A 129 18.83 18.13 -2.36
C PRO A 129 17.75 18.15 -3.44
N ASP A 130 17.85 19.06 -4.42
CA ASP A 130 16.81 19.29 -5.43
C ASP A 130 16.53 18.05 -6.28
N ASP A 131 17.56 17.30 -6.67
CA ASP A 131 17.46 16.07 -7.44
C ASP A 131 16.68 14.97 -6.69
N ILE A 132 16.98 14.78 -5.40
CA ILE A 132 16.24 13.84 -4.54
C ILE A 132 14.82 14.33 -4.28
N ARG A 133 14.64 15.64 -4.04
CA ARG A 133 13.34 16.26 -3.80
C ARG A 133 12.40 16.08 -4.98
N GLU A 134 12.88 16.20 -6.22
CA GLU A 134 12.08 15.96 -7.41
C GLU A 134 11.60 14.51 -7.52
N VAL A 135 12.49 13.55 -7.24
CA VAL A 135 12.15 12.12 -7.25
C VAL A 135 11.07 11.82 -6.21
N ILE A 136 11.27 12.26 -4.98
CA ILE A 136 10.31 12.00 -3.89
C ILE A 136 8.99 12.72 -4.16
N ARG A 137 8.99 13.94 -4.69
CA ARG A 137 7.76 14.68 -5.03
C ARG A 137 6.90 13.93 -6.04
N GLY A 138 7.52 13.40 -7.09
CA GLY A 138 6.78 12.62 -8.11
C GLY A 138 6.10 11.37 -7.53
N VAL A 139 6.70 10.74 -6.52
CA VAL A 139 6.08 9.60 -5.84
C VAL A 139 5.07 10.05 -4.78
N ARG A 140 5.34 11.13 -4.07
CA ARG A 140 4.44 11.74 -3.07
C ARG A 140 3.06 12.05 -3.65
N GLU A 141 3.00 12.58 -4.87
CA GLU A 141 1.72 12.81 -5.55
C GLU A 141 0.89 11.52 -5.65
N LYS A 142 1.53 10.41 -6.03
CA LYS A 142 0.90 9.09 -6.13
C LYS A 142 0.58 8.45 -4.78
N THR A 143 1.38 8.73 -3.76
CA THR A 143 1.07 8.40 -2.38
C THR A 143 -0.21 9.07 -1.91
N LEU A 144 -0.34 10.38 -2.13
CA LEU A 144 -1.51 11.13 -1.65
C LEU A 144 -2.78 10.77 -2.42
N GLU A 145 -2.66 10.42 -3.71
CA GLU A 145 -3.75 9.86 -4.52
C GLU A 145 -4.22 8.51 -3.95
N ALA A 146 -3.31 7.53 -3.82
CA ALA A 146 -3.65 6.22 -3.27
C ALA A 146 -4.21 6.27 -1.85
N LEU A 147 -3.73 7.21 -1.02
CA LEU A 147 -4.26 7.42 0.32
C LEU A 147 -5.72 7.87 0.30
N ARG A 148 -6.07 8.79 -0.61
CA ARG A 148 -7.46 9.26 -0.76
C ARG A 148 -8.37 8.15 -1.27
N GLU A 149 -7.92 7.41 -2.28
CA GLU A 149 -8.68 6.26 -2.82
C GLU A 149 -9.02 5.25 -1.72
N GLN A 150 -8.04 4.84 -0.91
CA GLN A 150 -8.28 3.91 0.20
C GLN A 150 -9.21 4.49 1.28
N GLU A 151 -9.15 5.80 1.53
CA GLU A 151 -10.04 6.47 2.49
C GLU A 151 -11.48 6.57 1.97
N GLU A 152 -11.66 6.84 0.67
CA GLU A 152 -12.96 6.88 0.01
C GLU A 152 -13.62 5.50 0.02
N GLU A 153 -12.90 4.45 -0.37
CA GLU A 153 -13.40 3.06 -0.34
C GLU A 153 -13.86 2.65 1.07
N ARG A 154 -13.03 2.92 2.09
CA ARG A 154 -13.40 2.65 3.49
C ARG A 154 -14.58 3.48 3.98
N SER A 155 -14.72 4.71 3.49
CA SER A 155 -15.86 5.55 3.86
C SER A 155 -17.17 5.02 3.27
N LEU A 156 -17.13 4.51 2.02
CA LEU A 156 -18.28 3.91 1.35
C LEU A 156 -18.72 2.62 2.03
N ASP A 157 -17.78 1.78 2.47
CA ASP A 157 -18.08 0.57 3.24
C ASP A 157 -18.79 0.89 4.57
N ASN A 158 -18.36 1.96 5.24
CA ASN A 158 -19.02 2.41 6.47
C ASN A 158 -20.42 3.02 6.20
N GLU A 159 -20.62 3.72 5.08
CA GLU A 159 -21.94 4.24 4.70
C GLU A 159 -22.91 3.13 4.28
N LEU A 160 -22.43 2.06 3.64
CA LEU A 160 -23.23 0.86 3.32
C LEU A 160 -23.66 0.07 4.57
N LEU A 161 -22.94 0.23 5.68
CA LEU A 161 -23.28 -0.35 6.98
C LEU A 161 -24.16 0.56 7.85
N THR A 162 -24.34 1.83 7.48
CA THR A 162 -25.42 2.65 8.05
C THR A 162 -26.69 2.43 7.24
N PRO A 163 -27.79 1.90 7.82
CA PRO A 163 -29.06 1.85 7.12
C PRO A 163 -29.52 3.29 6.85
N ARG A 164 -29.26 3.80 5.64
CA ARG A 164 -30.06 4.88 5.07
C ARG A 164 -31.43 4.26 4.78
N ASP A 165 -32.45 4.74 5.48
CA ASP A 165 -33.87 4.41 5.27
C ASP A 165 -34.44 3.15 5.97
N LEU A 166 -34.31 3.07 7.29
CA LEU A 166 -35.34 2.43 8.12
C LEU A 166 -36.10 3.52 8.90
N GLU A 167 -36.86 4.35 8.18
CA GLU A 167 -38.05 4.96 8.76
C GLU A 167 -39.02 3.81 9.09
N PHE A 168 -39.02 3.37 10.34
CA PHE A 168 -40.06 2.45 10.82
C PHE A 168 -41.41 3.19 10.79
N PRO A 169 -42.44 2.65 10.12
CA PRO A 169 -43.79 3.17 10.30
C PRO A 169 -44.20 2.91 11.75
N ILE A 170 -44.45 3.97 12.53
CA ILE A 170 -45.08 3.84 13.85
C ILE A 170 -46.52 3.38 13.60
N PRO A 171 -46.94 2.16 14.03
CA PRO A 171 -48.33 1.79 13.97
C PRO A 171 -49.02 2.22 15.27
N GLY A 172 -49.94 3.18 15.16
CA GLY A 172 -51.18 3.21 15.94
C GLY A 172 -51.13 3.52 17.44
N GLY A 173 -51.56 4.74 17.77
CA GLY A 173 -52.47 5.12 18.87
C GLY A 173 -52.54 4.30 20.17
N GLY A 174 -52.21 4.96 21.29
CA GLY A 174 -52.56 4.47 22.64
C GLY A 174 -52.32 5.50 23.76
N ARG A 175 -53.27 6.45 23.90
CA ARG A 175 -53.64 7.33 25.04
C ARG A 175 -52.56 8.00 25.95
N PRO A 176 -52.74 9.28 26.32
CA PRO A 176 -51.88 9.96 27.28
C PRO A 176 -52.19 9.50 28.71
N LEU A 177 -51.15 9.10 29.45
CA LEU A 177 -51.19 8.92 30.90
C LEU A 177 -51.07 10.30 31.56
N VAL A 178 -52.21 10.81 32.03
CA VAL A 178 -52.28 11.93 32.97
C VAL A 178 -51.91 11.39 34.35
N VAL A 179 -50.96 12.03 35.02
CA VAL A 179 -50.80 11.92 36.48
C VAL A 179 -50.89 13.34 37.05
N PRO A 180 -51.88 13.65 37.91
CA PRO A 180 -52.03 14.96 38.54
C PRO A 180 -51.02 15.13 39.69
N GLN A 181 -50.91 16.39 40.15
CA GLN A 181 -50.10 16.82 41.30
C GLN A 181 -50.35 16.02 42.58
#